data_AF-A0A2X2L455-F1
#
_entry.id   AF-A0A2X2L455-F1
#
_cell.length_a   1.000
_cell.length_b   1.000
_cell.length_c   1.000
_cell.angle_alpha   90.00
_cell.angle_beta   90.00
_cell.angle_gamma   90.00
#
_symmetry.space_group_name_H-M   'P 1'
#
loop_
_entity.id
_entity.type
_entity.pdbx_description
1 polymer ?
#
loop_
_entity_poly.entity_id
_entity_poly.type
_entity_poly.pdbx_seq_one_letter_code
_entity_poly.pdbx_strand_id
1 'polypeptide(L)' 'MGIQDAILKTDGSGGQFLNIKGGGSLNPASHATVDAGLHYAYQEGRTVFKFAVTNMADVAHEVMVKK' A
#
# COMPACT_ATOMS: atom_id res chain seq x y z
N MET A 1 -30.34 -4.98 -8.71
CA MET A 1 -28.99 -4.68 -9.26
C MET A 1 -27.96 -5.05 -8.20
N GLY A 2 -26.83 -5.62 -8.62
CA GLY A 2 -25.73 -6.03 -7.74
C GLY A 2 -24.40 -5.48 -8.25
N ILE A 3 -23.28 -6.06 -7.82
CA ILE A 3 -21.95 -5.74 -8.37
C ILE A 3 -21.98 -5.99 -9.89
N GLN A 4 -21.54 -5.01 -10.68
CA GLN A 4 -21.49 -5.10 -12.14
C GLN A 4 -20.11 -5.57 -12.60
N ASP A 5 -19.05 -4.91 -12.13
CA ASP A 5 -17.66 -5.24 -12.48
C ASP A 5 -16.68 -4.93 -11.33
N ALA A 6 -15.50 -5.54 -11.38
CA ALA A 6 -14.42 -5.29 -10.44
C ALA A 6 -13.04 -5.44 -11.12
N ILE A 7 -12.10 -4.56 -10.74
CA ILE A 7 -10.70 -4.63 -11.16
C ILE A 7 -9.83 -4.53 -9.90
N LEU A 8 -8.99 -5.54 -9.67
CA LEU A 8 -8.06 -5.59 -8.56
C LEU A 8 -6.62 -5.52 -9.11
N LYS A 9 -5.82 -4.59 -8.59
CA LYS A 9 -4.42 -4.41 -8.97
C LYS A 9 -3.55 -4.33 -7.72
N THR A 10 -2.30 -4.78 -7.86
CA THR A 10 -1.26 -4.70 -6.83
C THR A 10 0.06 -4.34 -7.50
N ASP A 11 0.78 -3.36 -6.96
CA ASP A 11 2.17 -3.06 -7.32
C ASP A 11 3.02 -3.03 -6.04
N GLY A 12 3.95 -3.96 -5.92
CA GLY A 12 4.85 -4.09 -4.77
C GLY A 12 6.06 -3.15 -4.81
N SER A 13 6.34 -2.48 -5.92
CA SER A 13 7.52 -1.61 -6.09
C SER A 13 7.52 -0.44 -5.09
N GLY A 14 6.34 -0.02 -4.63
CA GLY A 14 6.15 1.07 -3.67
C GLY A 14 6.30 0.68 -2.19
N GLY A 15 6.57 -0.60 -1.86
CA GLY A 15 6.55 -1.10 -0.48
C GLY A 15 7.47 -0.35 0.48
N GLN A 16 8.60 0.19 0.00
CA GLN A 16 9.51 0.98 0.83
C GLN A 16 8.94 2.34 1.26
N PHE A 17 7.93 2.87 0.57
CA PHE A 17 7.33 4.17 0.86
C PHE A 17 6.16 4.09 1.85
N LEU A 18 5.59 2.91 2.07
CA LEU A 18 4.55 2.65 3.06
C LEU A 18 4.72 1.25 3.64
N ASN A 19 5.22 1.13 4.87
CA ASN A 19 5.48 -0.16 5.51
C ASN A 19 5.52 -0.07 7.05
N ILE A 20 5.49 -1.24 7.68
CA ILE A 20 5.92 -1.44 9.07
C ILE A 20 7.13 -2.38 9.01
N LYS A 21 8.24 -1.98 9.62
CA LYS A 21 9.52 -2.70 9.48
C LYS A 21 9.65 -3.86 10.46
N GLY A 22 9.03 -3.76 11.62
CA GLY A 22 9.07 -4.71 12.73
C GLY A 22 7.82 -5.58 12.84
N GLY A 23 7.93 -6.69 13.57
CA GLY A 23 6.81 -7.59 13.91
C GLY A 23 6.63 -8.77 12.95
N GLY A 24 7.30 -8.76 11.80
CA GLY A 24 7.32 -9.89 10.86
C GLY A 24 8.53 -10.82 11.05
N SER A 25 8.64 -11.84 10.20
CA SER A 25 9.77 -12.79 10.23
C SER A 25 11.12 -12.13 9.93
N LEU A 26 11.14 -11.06 9.12
CA LEU A 26 12.36 -10.30 8.81
C LEU A 26 12.91 -9.56 10.04
N ASN A 27 12.03 -9.02 10.89
CA ASN A 27 12.38 -8.34 12.14
C ASN A 27 11.40 -8.76 13.24
N PRO A 28 11.61 -9.90 13.91
CA PRO A 28 10.71 -10.39 14.96
C PRO A 28 10.52 -9.39 16.10
N ALA A 29 9.38 -9.48 16.77
CA ALA A 29 9.09 -8.63 17.94
C ALA A 29 10.09 -8.93 19.07
N SER A 30 10.78 -7.89 19.53
CA SER A 30 11.70 -7.92 20.66
C SER A 30 11.81 -6.52 21.26
N HIS A 31 12.33 -6.40 22.49
CA HIS A 31 12.59 -5.08 23.08
C HIS A 31 13.48 -4.22 22.17
N ALA A 32 14.51 -4.80 21.56
CA ALA A 32 15.39 -4.08 20.64
C ALA A 32 14.66 -3.51 19.41
N THR A 33 13.69 -4.23 18.82
CA THR A 33 12.95 -3.72 17.65
C THR A 33 11.90 -2.68 18.03
N VAL A 34 11.37 -2.75 19.26
CA VAL A 34 10.49 -1.72 19.83
C VAL A 34 11.27 -0.44 20.13
N ASP A 35 12.42 -0.55 20.79
CA ASP A 35 13.29 0.59 21.13
C ASP A 35 13.81 1.29 19.86
N ALA A 36 14.02 0.53 18.77
CA ALA A 36 14.38 1.05 17.46
C ALA A 36 13.18 1.63 16.66
N GLY A 37 11.96 1.63 17.22
CA GLY A 37 10.77 2.21 16.60
C GLY A 37 10.30 1.50 15.33
N LEU A 38 10.63 0.22 15.13
CA LEU A 38 10.30 -0.50 13.89
C LEU A 38 8.83 -0.89 13.76
N HIS A 39 8.07 -0.83 14.86
CA HIS A 39 6.66 -1.26 14.95
C HIS A 39 5.65 -0.14 14.65
N TYR A 40 6.12 0.98 14.09
CA TYR A 40 5.27 2.07 13.65
C TYR A 40 5.10 2.05 12.13
N ALA A 41 3.96 2.59 11.66
CA ALA A 41 3.75 2.84 10.24
C ALA A 41 4.70 3.93 9.76
N TYR A 42 5.56 3.60 8.80
CA TYR A 42 6.37 4.54 8.04
C TYR A 42 5.66 4.88 6.74
N GLN A 43 5.58 6.18 6.43
CA GLN A 43 4.99 6.66 5.18
C GLN A 43 5.75 7.85 4.61
N GLU A 44 6.21 7.75 3.36
CA GLU A 44 6.63 8.90 2.56
C GLU A 44 5.38 9.48 1.88
N GLY A 45 4.75 10.45 2.54
CA GLY A 45 3.41 10.92 2.21
C GLY A 45 3.26 11.40 0.76
N ARG A 46 4.26 12.11 0.22
CA ARG A 46 4.16 12.70 -1.12
C ARG A 46 4.15 11.63 -2.21
N THR A 47 5.06 10.66 -2.12
CA THR A 47 5.16 9.55 -3.07
C THR A 47 3.92 8.66 -3.00
N VAL A 48 3.48 8.29 -1.79
CA VAL A 48 2.28 7.46 -1.59
C VAL A 48 1.03 8.14 -2.13
N PHE A 49 0.85 9.44 -1.84
CA PHE A 49 -0.30 10.18 -2.35
C PHE A 49 -0.31 10.25 -3.88
N LYS A 50 0.82 10.63 -4.50
CA LYS A 50 0.94 10.71 -5.96
C LYS A 50 0.62 9.36 -6.61
N PHE A 51 1.19 8.28 -6.10
CA PHE A 51 1.00 6.95 -6.66
C PHE A 51 -0.45 6.47 -6.50
N ALA A 52 -1.06 6.68 -5.32
CA ALA A 52 -2.44 6.29 -5.07
C ALA A 52 -3.43 7.02 -5.98
N VAL A 53 -3.30 8.35 -6.10
CA VAL A 53 -4.22 9.16 -6.92
C VAL A 53 -4.14 8.78 -8.40
N THR A 54 -2.94 8.64 -8.96
CA THR A 54 -2.77 8.26 -10.37
C THR A 54 -3.38 6.89 -10.66
N ASN A 55 -3.02 5.86 -9.88
CA ASN A 55 -3.49 4.50 -10.15
C ASN A 55 -5.00 4.33 -9.92
N MET A 56 -5.57 5.00 -8.92
CA MET A 56 -7.02 4.94 -8.68
C MET A 56 -7.81 5.61 -9.81
N ALA A 57 -7.31 6.71 -10.38
CA ALA A 57 -7.94 7.35 -11.52
C ALA A 57 -7.92 6.44 -12.76
N ASP A 58 -6.79 5.79 -13.03
CA ASP A 58 -6.63 4.89 -14.17
C ASP A 58 -7.54 3.66 -14.05
N VAL A 59 -7.63 3.04 -12.86
CA VAL A 59 -8.51 1.88 -12.63
C VAL A 59 -9.99 2.26 -12.70
N ALA A 60 -10.36 3.43 -12.18
CA ALA A 60 -11.72 3.94 -12.28
C ALA A 60 -12.12 4.18 -13.74
N HIS A 61 -11.22 4.70 -14.58
CA HIS A 61 -11.47 4.83 -16.01
C HIS A 61 -11.61 3.46 -16.68
N GLU A 62 -10.71 2.51 -16.37
CA GLU A 62 -10.70 1.19 -16.98
C GLU A 62 -12.00 0.41 -16.72
N VAL A 63 -12.52 0.43 -15.49
CA VAL A 63 -13.76 -0.28 -15.14
C VAL A 63 -14.99 0.34 -15.81
N MET A 64 -14.97 1.64 -16.10
CA MET A 64 -16.09 2.32 -16.76
C MET A 64 -16.11 2.12 -18.29
N VAL A 65 -14.94 1.95 -18.91
CA VAL A 65 -14.80 1.82 -20.37
C VAL A 65 -14.89 0.37 -20.83
N LYS A 66 -14.49 -0.61 -20.01
CA LYS A 66 -14.77 -2.02 -20.27
C LYS A 66 -16.29 -2.22 -20.30
N LYS A 67 -16.87 -2.27 -21.50
CA LYS A 67 -18.22 -2.76 -21.79
C LYS A 67 -18.13 -4.04 -22.61
#